data_AF-A0A7V3EJG7-F1
#
_entry.id   AF-A0A7V3EJG7-F1
#
_cell.length_a   1.000
_cell.length_b   1.000
_cell.length_c   1.000
_cell.angle_alpha   90.00
_cell.angle_beta   90.00
_cell.angle_gamma   90.00
#
_symmetry.space_group_name_H-M   'P 1'
#
loop_
_entity.id
_entity.type
_entity.pdbx_description
1 polymer ?
#
loop_
_entity_poly.entity_id
_entity_poly.type
_entity_poly.pdbx_seq_one_letter_code
_entity_poly.pdbx_strand_id
1 'polypeptide(L)'
;MSGESSFLQEYSAEVRADYGNDFAANYDEDRFGPPPGFLCQGVTCKTLAKRALLAVGLGKVSSVLDHSEKAFRFVAPWLPRLEKLHALLADDESRSLLVKAIAFRALGHRRVRLPIQATELLKGIEQVEALLSKTGPE
;
A
#
# COMPACT_ATOMS: atom_id res chain seq x y z
N MET A 1 -5.22 -17.99 -25.14
CA MET A 1 -6.46 -17.96 -24.34
C MET A 1 -6.09 -17.38 -22.98
N SER A 2 -6.17 -16.05 -22.84
CA SER A 2 -5.93 -15.42 -21.54
C SER A 2 -7.17 -15.69 -20.70
N GLY A 3 -7.04 -16.57 -19.70
CA GLY A 3 -8.10 -16.74 -18.71
C GLY A 3 -8.24 -15.42 -17.97
N GLU A 4 -9.45 -14.85 -17.96
CA GLU A 4 -9.76 -13.68 -17.13
C GLU A 4 -9.42 -14.04 -15.67
N SER A 5 -8.38 -13.42 -15.14
CA SER A 5 -8.02 -13.55 -13.73
C SER A 5 -9.06 -12.82 -12.89
N SER A 6 -9.54 -13.47 -11.84
CA SER A 6 -10.51 -12.85 -10.93
C SER A 6 -9.84 -11.78 -10.07
N PHE A 7 -10.61 -10.78 -9.62
CA PHE A 7 -10.10 -9.77 -8.70
C PHE A 7 -9.44 -10.39 -7.47
N LEU A 8 -10.09 -11.40 -6.87
CA LEU A 8 -9.56 -12.06 -5.67
C LEU A 8 -8.20 -12.73 -5.92
N GLN A 9 -8.01 -13.31 -7.11
CA GLN A 9 -6.76 -13.96 -7.48
C GLN A 9 -5.63 -12.93 -7.60
N GLU A 10 -5.87 -11.83 -8.33
CA GLU A 10 -4.90 -10.76 -8.50
C GLU A 10 -4.60 -10.04 -7.17
N TYR A 11 -5.63 -9.74 -6.39
CA TYR A 11 -5.50 -9.14 -5.06
C TYR A 11 -4.70 -10.03 -4.10
N SER A 12 -4.95 -11.33 -4.10
CA SER A 12 -4.19 -12.28 -3.28
C SER A 12 -2.72 -12.35 -3.69
N ALA A 13 -2.43 -12.24 -4.99
CA ALA A 13 -1.06 -12.20 -5.48
C ALA A 13 -0.36 -10.90 -5.05
N GLU A 14 -1.01 -9.76 -5.22
CA GLU A 14 -0.47 -8.44 -4.83
C GLU A 14 -0.17 -8.39 -3.33
N VAL A 15 -1.11 -8.81 -2.48
CA VAL A 15 -0.94 -8.82 -1.02
C VAL A 15 0.25 -9.69 -0.59
N ARG A 16 0.48 -10.83 -1.27
CA ARG A 16 1.64 -11.70 -0.98
C ARG A 16 2.95 -11.08 -1.45
N ALA A 17 2.96 -10.46 -2.63
CA ALA A 17 4.14 -9.84 -3.21
C ALA A 17 4.61 -8.64 -2.36
N ASP A 18 3.67 -7.84 -1.85
CA ASP A 18 3.97 -6.59 -1.14
C ASP A 18 4.15 -6.74 0.37
N TYR A 19 3.91 -7.93 0.92
CA TYR A 19 3.98 -8.15 2.36
C TYR A 19 5.36 -7.82 2.96
N GLY A 20 6.43 -8.19 2.26
CA GLY A 20 7.81 -8.01 2.72
C GLY A 20 8.31 -6.58 2.64
N ASN A 21 7.59 -5.69 1.96
CA ASN A 21 8.07 -4.36 1.64
C ASN A 21 7.94 -3.41 2.82
N ASP A 22 8.90 -2.49 2.96
CA ASP A 22 8.83 -1.39 3.93
C ASP A 22 9.24 -0.08 3.25
N PHE A 23 8.30 0.49 2.48
CA PHE A 23 8.47 1.76 1.81
C PHE A 23 8.26 2.92 2.79
N ALA A 24 9.22 3.14 3.69
CA ALA A 24 9.15 4.25 4.65
C ALA A 24 9.01 5.63 3.97
N ALA A 25 9.61 5.78 2.78
CA ALA A 25 9.54 6.99 1.95
C ALA A 25 8.25 7.16 1.14
N ASN A 26 7.28 6.24 1.25
CA ASN A 26 6.00 6.28 0.54
C ASN A 26 4.97 7.16 1.27
N TYR A 27 5.25 7.58 2.51
CA TYR A 27 4.38 8.50 3.22
C TYR A 27 4.50 9.92 2.64
N ASP A 28 3.38 10.41 2.14
CA ASP A 28 3.23 11.77 1.62
C ASP A 28 2.53 12.62 2.69
N GLU A 29 3.32 13.42 3.42
CA GLU A 29 2.82 14.31 4.48
C GLU A 29 1.87 15.38 3.94
N ASP A 30 2.10 15.85 2.71
CA ASP A 30 1.26 16.87 2.08
C ASP A 30 -0.14 16.33 1.77
N ARG A 31 -0.24 15.05 1.39
CA ARG A 31 -1.53 14.39 1.10
C ARG A 31 -2.23 13.83 2.33
N PHE A 32 -1.48 13.27 3.28
CA PHE A 32 -2.06 12.51 4.40
C PHE A 32 -2.03 13.28 5.73
N GLY A 33 -1.38 14.45 5.76
CA GLY A 33 -1.11 15.19 6.99
C GLY A 33 0.07 14.61 7.78
N PRO A 34 0.43 15.22 8.91
CA PRO A 34 1.48 14.71 9.77
C PRO A 34 1.15 13.28 10.22
N PRO A 35 2.15 12.37 10.24
CA PRO A 35 1.91 10.98 10.60
C PRO A 35 1.27 10.91 12.00
N PRO A 36 0.21 10.10 12.19
CA PRO A 36 -0.51 10.07 13.46
C PRO A 36 0.44 9.62 14.57
N GLY A 37 0.82 10.58 15.42
CA GLY A 37 1.54 10.39 16.67
C GLY A 37 2.75 9.46 16.59
N PHE A 38 3.92 10.01 16.26
CA PHE A 38 5.17 9.61 16.93
C PHE A 38 5.09 9.99 18.42
N LEU A 39 4.08 9.49 19.13
CA LEU A 39 4.17 9.39 20.57
C LEU A 39 5.26 8.35 20.80
N CYS A 40 6.35 8.77 21.42
CA CYS A 40 7.39 7.91 21.96
C CYS A 40 6.73 6.77 22.76
N GLN A 41 6.37 5.67 22.10
CA GLN A 41 6.05 4.43 22.76
C GLN A 41 7.38 3.95 23.31
N GLY A 42 7.63 4.29 24.58
CA GLY A 42 8.73 3.75 25.35
C GLY A 42 8.85 2.27 25.03
N VAL A 43 10.08 1.86 24.72
CA VAL A 43 10.40 0.53 24.21
C VAL A 43 9.91 -0.50 25.23
N THR A 44 8.68 -0.98 25.06
CA THR A 44 8.05 -1.89 26.01
C THR A 44 8.70 -3.25 25.85
N CYS A 45 8.73 -4.09 26.89
CA CYS A 45 9.30 -5.45 26.80
C CYS A 45 8.73 -6.29 25.64
N LYS A 46 7.54 -5.93 25.13
CA LYS A 46 6.95 -6.47 23.91
C LYS A 46 7.83 -6.28 22.67
N THR A 47 8.55 -5.16 22.54
CA THR A 47 9.44 -4.88 21.40
C THR A 47 10.69 -5.76 21.43
N LEU A 48 11.20 -6.08 22.62
CA LEU A 48 12.32 -7.02 22.80
C LEU A 48 11.90 -8.47 22.53
N ALA A 49 10.75 -8.90 23.06
CA ALA A 49 10.19 -10.22 22.76
C ALA A 49 9.90 -10.40 21.26
N LYS A 50 9.39 -9.35 20.60
CA LYS A 50 9.15 -9.34 19.15
C LYS A 50 10.46 -9.41 18.37
N ARG A 51 11.53 -8.74 18.82
CA ARG A 51 12.88 -8.85 18.23
C ARG A 51 13.47 -10.25 18.39
N ALA A 52 13.30 -10.88 19.56
CA ALA A 52 13.75 -12.25 19.79
C ALA A 52 12.99 -13.27 18.91
N LEU A 53 11.67 -13.13 18.78
CA LEU A 53 10.86 -13.98 17.91
C LEU A 53 11.20 -13.77 16.42
N LEU A 54 11.53 -12.54 16.01
CA LEU A 54 12.00 -12.25 14.65
C LEU A 54 13.39 -12.86 14.37
N ALA A 55 14.28 -12.89 15.38
CA ALA A 55 15.61 -13.47 15.26
C ALA A 55 15.58 -15.00 15.08
N VAL A 56 14.55 -15.68 15.60
CA VAL A 56 14.34 -17.13 15.44
C VAL A 56 13.50 -17.45 14.18
N GLY A 57 13.15 -16.46 13.36
CA GLY A 57 12.38 -16.64 12.12
C GLY A 57 10.87 -16.88 12.30
N LEU A 58 10.43 -17.20 13.51
CA LEU A 58 9.01 -17.46 13.85
C LEU A 58 8.14 -16.19 13.85
N GLY A 59 8.72 -15.03 14.19
CA GLY A 59 8.01 -13.75 14.21
C GLY A 59 7.60 -13.25 12.82
N LYS A 60 8.26 -13.71 11.76
CA LYS A 60 7.88 -13.36 10.38
C LYS A 60 6.58 -14.08 9.98
N VAL A 61 6.46 -15.38 10.24
CA VAL A 61 5.29 -16.15 9.78
C VAL A 61 3.99 -15.74 10.48
N SER A 62 4.00 -15.55 11.80
CA SER A 62 2.79 -15.11 12.52
C SER A 62 2.34 -13.71 12.13
N SER A 63 3.30 -12.80 11.93
CA SER A 63 2.98 -11.46 11.45
C SER A 63 2.56 -11.45 9.97
N VAL A 64 2.97 -12.42 9.14
CA VAL A 64 2.44 -12.59 7.78
C VAL A 64 0.96 -12.93 7.84
N LEU A 65 0.62 -13.97 8.60
CA LEU A 65 -0.75 -14.45 8.74
C LEU A 65 -1.68 -13.35 9.28
N ASP A 66 -1.25 -12.61 10.30
CA ASP A 66 -2.05 -11.52 10.89
C ASP A 66 -2.35 -10.38 9.91
N HIS A 67 -1.40 -10.00 9.04
CA HIS A 67 -1.61 -8.88 8.11
C HIS A 67 -2.40 -9.31 6.88
N SER A 68 -2.15 -10.52 6.35
CA SER A 68 -2.96 -11.08 5.28
C SER A 68 -4.40 -11.28 5.75
N GLU A 69 -4.62 -11.82 6.95
CA GLU A 69 -5.96 -11.96 7.52
C GLU A 69 -6.67 -10.60 7.61
N LYS A 70 -5.99 -9.56 8.13
CA LYS A 70 -6.55 -8.20 8.17
C LYS A 70 -6.90 -7.67 6.79
N ALA A 71 -6.03 -7.88 5.80
CA ALA A 71 -6.25 -7.43 4.43
C ALA A 71 -7.44 -8.15 3.78
N PHE A 72 -7.62 -9.45 4.04
CA PHE A 72 -8.78 -10.20 3.57
C PHE A 72 -10.06 -9.81 4.33
N ARG A 73 -9.99 -9.59 5.65
CA ARG A 73 -11.11 -9.06 6.44
C ARG A 73 -11.59 -7.71 5.94
N PHE A 74 -10.66 -6.84 5.52
CA PHE A 74 -10.98 -5.52 4.98
C PHE A 74 -11.80 -5.63 3.68
N VAL A 75 -11.43 -6.56 2.79
CA VAL A 75 -12.06 -6.73 1.48
C VAL A 75 -13.31 -7.59 1.52
N ALA A 76 -13.41 -8.55 2.44
CA ALA A 76 -14.49 -9.55 2.48
C ALA A 76 -15.92 -8.98 2.35
N PRO A 77 -16.30 -7.87 3.01
CA PRO A 77 -17.65 -7.30 2.88
C PRO A 77 -17.95 -6.76 1.48
N TRP A 78 -16.92 -6.39 0.72
CA TRP A 78 -17.02 -5.70 -0.56
C TRP A 78 -16.68 -6.60 -1.75
N LEU A 79 -16.23 -7.83 -1.48
CA LEU A 79 -15.68 -8.74 -2.48
C LEU A 79 -16.59 -8.93 -3.71
N PRO A 80 -17.92 -9.16 -3.58
CA PRO A 80 -18.79 -9.30 -4.76
C PRO A 80 -18.84 -8.04 -5.63
N ARG A 81 -18.75 -6.86 -5.01
CA ARG A 81 -18.77 -5.57 -5.74
C ARG A 81 -17.44 -5.31 -6.42
N LEU A 82 -16.34 -5.68 -5.77
CA LEU A 82 -14.99 -5.52 -6.32
C LEU A 82 -14.74 -6.45 -7.49
N GLU A 83 -15.18 -7.71 -7.41
CA GLU A 83 -15.16 -8.65 -8.55
C GLU A 83 -15.97 -8.10 -9.73
N LYS A 84 -17.19 -7.62 -9.48
CA LYS A 84 -18.01 -7.00 -10.54
C LYS A 84 -17.34 -5.77 -11.15
N LEU A 85 -16.77 -4.89 -10.32
CA LEU A 85 -16.09 -3.69 -10.80
C LEU A 85 -14.87 -4.05 -11.65
N HIS A 86 -14.04 -5.00 -11.18
CA HIS A 86 -12.86 -5.47 -11.88
C HIS A 86 -13.20 -6.07 -13.25
N ALA A 87 -14.27 -6.86 -13.34
CA ALA A 87 -14.76 -7.41 -14.60
C ALA A 87 -15.30 -6.35 -15.58
N LEU A 88 -15.71 -5.17 -15.10
CA LEU A 88 -16.19 -4.06 -15.94
C LEU A 88 -15.05 -3.19 -16.50
N LEU A 89 -13.82 -3.34 -16.01
CA LEU A 89 -12.68 -2.57 -16.48
C LEU A 89 -12.17 -3.14 -17.81
N ALA A 90 -11.98 -2.25 -18.79
CA ALA A 90 -11.69 -2.64 -20.16
C ALA A 90 -10.24 -3.08 -20.38
N ASP A 91 -9.31 -2.53 -19.59
CA ASP A 91 -7.87 -2.70 -19.77
C ASP A 91 -7.18 -3.26 -18.51
N ASP A 92 -6.07 -3.95 -18.75
CA ASP A 92 -5.25 -4.58 -17.71
C ASP A 92 -4.63 -3.56 -16.75
N GLU A 93 -4.31 -2.37 -17.23
CA GLU A 93 -3.73 -1.30 -16.42
C GLU A 93 -4.71 -0.84 -15.35
N SER A 94 -5.96 -0.57 -15.72
CA SER A 94 -7.04 -0.20 -14.82
C SER A 94 -7.33 -1.30 -13.81
N ARG A 95 -7.36 -2.57 -14.24
CA ARG A 95 -7.54 -3.72 -13.34
C ARG A 95 -6.40 -3.82 -12.31
N SER A 96 -5.17 -3.73 -12.77
CA SER A 96 -3.97 -3.71 -11.94
C SER A 96 -3.98 -2.54 -10.94
N LEU A 97 -4.39 -1.35 -11.40
CA LEU A 97 -4.47 -0.16 -10.56
C LEU A 97 -5.54 -0.30 -9.48
N LEU A 98 -6.71 -0.85 -9.80
CA LEU A 98 -7.76 -1.15 -8.82
C LEU A 98 -7.23 -2.09 -7.74
N VAL A 99 -6.60 -3.20 -8.14
CA VAL A 99 -6.02 -4.18 -7.21
C VAL A 99 -5.01 -3.51 -6.28
N LYS A 100 -4.08 -2.73 -6.84
CA LYS A 100 -3.07 -1.98 -6.08
C LYS A 100 -3.67 -0.96 -5.14
N ALA A 101 -4.70 -0.24 -5.56
CA ALA A 101 -5.38 0.75 -4.73
C ALA A 101 -6.06 0.09 -3.52
N ILE A 102 -6.74 -1.04 -3.72
CA ILE A 102 -7.37 -1.79 -2.63
C ILE A 102 -6.32 -2.40 -1.70
N ALA A 103 -5.24 -2.97 -2.25
CA ALA A 103 -4.12 -3.51 -1.46
C ALA A 103 -3.43 -2.42 -0.63
N PHE A 104 -3.19 -1.24 -1.22
CA PHE A 104 -2.66 -0.06 -0.52
C PHE A 104 -3.55 0.36 0.63
N ARG A 105 -4.87 0.35 0.45
CA ARG A 105 -5.81 0.71 1.51
C ARG A 105 -5.85 -0.33 2.63
N ALA A 106 -5.75 -1.61 2.28
CA ALA A 106 -5.82 -2.72 3.21
C ALA A 106 -4.54 -2.91 4.04
N LEU A 107 -3.37 -2.76 3.42
CA LEU A 107 -2.05 -3.00 4.03
C LEU A 107 -1.38 -1.71 4.53
N GLY A 108 -1.79 -0.55 3.99
CA GLY A 108 -1.22 0.75 4.30
C GLY A 108 -0.06 1.16 3.38
N HIS A 109 0.28 2.45 3.46
CA HIS A 109 1.23 3.11 2.57
C HIS A 109 2.64 2.50 2.57
N ARG A 110 3.09 1.87 3.65
CA ARG A 110 4.45 1.30 3.71
C ARG A 110 4.59 -0.01 2.94
N ARG A 111 3.49 -0.66 2.56
CA ARG A 111 3.54 -2.03 2.00
C ARG A 111 3.38 -2.05 0.49
N VAL A 112 2.48 -1.22 -0.03
CA VAL A 112 2.17 -1.18 -1.46
C VAL A 112 2.62 0.16 -2.02
N ARG A 113 3.28 0.15 -3.18
CA ARG A 113 3.66 1.37 -3.89
C ARG A 113 2.69 1.62 -5.04
N LEU A 114 2.00 2.75 -5.02
CA LEU A 114 1.14 3.15 -6.13
C LEU A 114 1.99 3.73 -7.26
N PRO A 115 1.62 3.50 -8.53
CA PRO A 115 2.37 4.00 -9.69
C PRO A 115 2.46 5.54 -9.75
N ILE A 116 1.58 6.27 -9.07
CA ILE A 116 1.64 7.74 -8.91
C ILE A 116 2.94 8.18 -8.20
N GLN A 117 3.54 7.31 -7.38
CA GLN A 117 4.82 7.60 -6.71
C GLN A 117 6.04 7.27 -7.57
N ALA A 118 5.87 7.05 -8.87
CA ALA A 118 6.98 7.02 -9.80
C ALA A 118 7.64 8.40 -9.82
N THR A 119 8.95 8.41 -9.63
CA THR A 119 9.80 9.61 -9.52
C THR A 119 9.60 10.62 -10.65
N GLU A 120 9.20 10.18 -11.84
CA GLU A 120 9.00 11.08 -12.99
C GLU A 120 7.75 11.97 -12.84
N LEU A 121 6.66 11.46 -12.25
CA LEU A 121 5.47 12.28 -12.00
C LEU A 121 5.76 13.35 -10.93
N LEU A 122 6.47 12.96 -9.87
CA LEU A 122 6.89 13.87 -8.79
C LEU A 122 7.85 14.94 -9.32
N LYS A 123 8.85 14.56 -10.13
CA LYS A 123 9.72 15.53 -10.82
C LYS A 123 8.94 16.51 -11.68
N GLY A 124 7.90 16.05 -12.38
CA GLY A 124 7.03 16.91 -13.18
C GLY A 124 6.25 17.91 -12.32
N ILE A 125 5.72 17.47 -11.19
CA ILE A 125 5.03 18.34 -10.22
C ILE A 125 5.99 19.38 -9.65
N GLU A 126 7.18 18.97 -9.18
CA GLU A 126 8.22 19.86 -8.66
C GLU A 126 8.62 20.93 -9.68
N GLN A 127 8.74 20.57 -10.96
CA GLN A 127 9.05 21.51 -12.04
C GLN A 127 7.94 22.54 -12.24
N VAL A 128 6.67 22.13 -12.20
CA VAL A 128 5.53 23.03 -12.34
C VAL A 128 5.44 23.99 -11.15
N GLU A 129 5.61 23.50 -9.92
CA GLU A 129 5.63 24.33 -8.72
C GLU A 129 6.79 25.33 -8.71
N ALA A 130 7.98 24.93 -9.17
CA ALA A 130 9.14 25.80 -9.33
C ALA A 130 8.91 26.91 -10.37
N LEU A 131 8.06 26.69 -11.38
CA LEU A 131 7.67 27.71 -12.34
C LEU A 131 6.64 28.67 -11.74
N LEU A 132 5.62 28.14 -11.06
CA LEU A 132 4.55 28.94 -10.45
C LEU A 132 5.08 29.87 -9.35
N SER A 133 6.01 29.39 -8.53
CA SER A 133 6.65 30.19 -7.46
C SER A 133 7.53 31.33 -7.99
N LYS A 134 8.04 31.23 -9.22
CA LYS A 134 8.80 32.31 -9.88
C LYS A 134 7.92 33.38 -10.54
N THR A 135 6.63 33.09 -10.72
CA THR A 135 5.64 33.99 -11.35
C THR A 135 4.67 34.63 -10.35
N GLY A 136 5.02 34.70 -9.06
CA GLY A 136 4.21 35.41 -8.07
C GLY A 136 3.96 36.88 -8.46
N PRO A 137 2.76 37.45 -8.20
CA PRO A 137 2.38 38.78 -8.68
C PRO A 137 3.22 39.86 -7.98
N GLU A 138 3.80 40.77 -8.77
CA GLU A 138 4.36 42.05 -8.30
C GLU A 138 3.29 42.97 -7.72
#